data_AF-A0A7D8IQH9-F1
#
_entry.id   AF-A0A7D8IQH9-F1
#
_cell.length_a   1.000
_cell.length_b   1.000
_cell.length_c   1.000
_cell.angle_alpha   90.00
_cell.angle_beta   90.00
_cell.angle_gamma   90.00
#
_symmetry.space_group_name_H-M   'P 1'
#
loop_
_entity.id
_entity.type
_entity.pdbx_description
1 polymer ?
#
loop_
_entity_poly.entity_id
_entity_poly.type
_entity_poly.pdbx_seq_one_letter_code
_entity_poly.pdbx_strand_id
1 'polypeptide(L)'
;MNIYKLDVTERNWWSLDKDDYEQRTARRPPWYKVSDEGKPLYFAVCPACNNPIQIIGLYKLPSNITAPYAKHYSKPVPRVGIYDRDAYNWCPYSEHSKKNSGTKNKRSEGLLSRQILELLILHFDKIIWMLSNVTGISINEKLAVEMLHQYRKEEGWLYSHATLMNVPWIFAYMTDHQDILFKKIKDPVLHQSIISKSDGKIHTKENGMIIKNPSCENYLDIGIYYTNHSISLSGHELTEKMDMVINIKDSVSPPKRDIQKDHHFRL
;
A
#
# COMPACT_ATOMS: atom_id res chain seq x y z
N MET A 1 -2.43 -13.05 12.07
CA MET A 1 -3.10 -11.81 11.66
C MET A 1 -4.44 -11.74 12.36
N ASN A 2 -4.98 -10.55 12.61
CA ASN A 2 -6.28 -10.34 13.29
C ASN A 2 -7.31 -9.72 12.34
N ILE A 3 -7.15 -9.90 11.03
CA ILE A 3 -8.10 -9.44 10.02
C ILE A 3 -8.41 -10.58 9.04
N TYR A 4 -9.56 -10.50 8.39
CA TYR A 4 -10.00 -11.47 7.39
C TYR A 4 -10.98 -10.83 6.39
N LYS A 5 -11.20 -11.53 5.28
CA LYS A 5 -12.35 -11.34 4.40
C LYS A 5 -12.96 -12.69 4.04
N LEU A 6 -14.16 -12.69 3.44
CA LEU A 6 -14.89 -13.92 3.13
C LEU A 6 -14.95 -14.19 1.62
N ASP A 7 -14.49 -13.28 0.78
CA ASP A 7 -14.38 -13.55 -0.65
C ASP A 7 -13.05 -13.02 -1.23
N VAL A 8 -12.48 -13.72 -2.20
CA VAL A 8 -11.25 -13.28 -2.88
C VAL A 8 -11.47 -11.99 -3.68
N THR A 9 -12.69 -11.73 -4.12
CA THR A 9 -13.14 -10.53 -4.84
C THR A 9 -13.50 -9.37 -3.91
N GLU A 10 -13.83 -9.65 -2.64
CA GLU A 10 -14.04 -8.61 -1.62
C GLU A 10 -12.77 -7.80 -1.42
N ARG A 11 -12.95 -6.47 -1.34
CA ARG A 11 -11.86 -5.50 -1.14
C ARG A 11 -11.84 -4.90 0.25
N ASN A 12 -12.93 -5.05 1.01
CA ASN A 12 -12.98 -4.72 2.42
C ASN A 12 -12.54 -5.93 3.25
N TRP A 13 -12.10 -5.65 4.47
CA TRP A 13 -11.75 -6.65 5.47
C TRP A 13 -12.30 -6.24 6.83
N TRP A 14 -12.38 -7.22 7.72
CA TRP A 14 -12.88 -7.03 9.08
C TRP A 14 -11.85 -7.49 10.09
N SER A 15 -11.81 -6.79 11.22
CA SER A 15 -11.10 -7.29 12.40
C SER A 15 -11.72 -8.60 12.86
N LEU A 16 -10.88 -9.52 13.30
CA LEU A 16 -11.28 -10.81 13.81
C LEU A 16 -11.89 -10.65 15.20
N ASP A 17 -13.21 -10.59 15.22
CA ASP A 17 -14.05 -10.72 16.40
C ASP A 17 -14.93 -11.96 16.27
N LYS A 18 -15.21 -12.62 17.39
CA LYS A 18 -15.97 -13.88 17.39
C LYS A 18 -17.40 -13.67 16.89
N ASP A 19 -18.09 -12.68 17.43
CA ASP A 19 -19.53 -12.51 17.20
C ASP A 19 -19.77 -11.91 15.82
N ASP A 20 -18.91 -10.99 15.36
CA ASP A 20 -18.92 -10.50 13.96
C ASP A 20 -18.65 -11.63 12.96
N TYR A 21 -17.66 -12.48 13.22
CA TYR A 21 -17.36 -13.62 12.35
C TYR A 21 -18.53 -14.62 12.29
N GLU A 22 -19.16 -14.95 13.42
CA GLU A 22 -20.35 -15.81 13.46
C GLU A 22 -21.50 -15.22 12.64
N GLN A 23 -21.75 -13.92 12.78
CA GLN A 23 -22.80 -13.21 12.06
C GLN A 23 -22.55 -13.25 10.55
N ARG A 24 -21.35 -12.90 10.10
CA ARG A 24 -21.02 -12.84 8.65
C ARG A 24 -21.00 -14.19 7.97
N THR A 25 -20.55 -15.21 8.69
CA THR A 25 -20.49 -16.57 8.14
C THR A 25 -21.80 -17.33 8.31
N ALA A 26 -22.74 -16.79 9.10
CA ALA A 26 -23.93 -17.49 9.59
C ALA A 26 -23.62 -18.89 10.15
N ARG A 27 -22.38 -19.10 10.62
CA ARG A 27 -21.84 -20.39 11.10
C ARG A 27 -21.97 -21.54 10.09
N ARG A 28 -21.89 -21.24 8.79
CA ARG A 28 -22.15 -22.19 7.69
C ARG A 28 -20.90 -22.51 6.88
N PRO A 29 -20.94 -23.61 6.10
CA PRO A 29 -19.98 -23.83 5.03
C PRO A 29 -19.98 -22.64 4.04
N PRO A 30 -18.82 -22.29 3.45
CA PRO A 30 -17.57 -23.04 3.51
C PRO A 30 -16.64 -22.66 4.68
N TRP A 31 -17.05 -21.73 5.53
CA TRP A 31 -16.25 -21.16 6.62
C TRP A 31 -16.15 -22.07 7.83
N TYR A 32 -17.21 -22.82 8.12
CA TYR A 32 -17.25 -23.83 9.18
C TYR A 32 -17.08 -25.21 8.56
N LYS A 33 -16.04 -25.93 8.96
CA LYS A 33 -15.73 -27.31 8.52
C LYS A 33 -15.35 -28.17 9.71
N VAL A 34 -15.25 -29.47 9.49
CA VAL A 34 -14.78 -30.45 10.48
C VAL A 34 -13.56 -31.16 9.89
N SER A 35 -12.52 -31.34 10.70
CA SER A 35 -11.33 -32.11 10.32
C SER A 35 -11.63 -33.61 10.30
N ASP A 36 -10.72 -34.41 9.74
CA ASP A 36 -10.82 -35.88 9.76
C ASP A 36 -10.87 -36.45 11.19
N GLU A 37 -10.33 -35.72 12.17
CA GLU A 37 -10.36 -36.04 13.60
C GLU A 37 -11.65 -35.57 14.31
N GLY A 38 -12.65 -35.05 13.58
CA GLY A 38 -13.90 -34.55 14.16
C GLY A 38 -13.79 -33.17 14.83
N LYS A 39 -12.67 -32.46 14.68
CA LYS A 39 -12.48 -31.13 15.30
C LYS A 39 -13.00 -30.02 14.39
N PRO A 40 -13.66 -28.98 14.94
CA PRO A 40 -14.13 -27.88 14.12
C PRO A 40 -12.95 -27.04 13.60
N LEU A 41 -13.04 -26.64 12.33
CA LEU A 41 -12.10 -25.78 11.62
C LEU A 41 -12.86 -24.56 11.10
N TYR A 42 -12.28 -23.38 11.29
CA TYR A 42 -12.86 -22.10 10.89
C TYR A 42 -11.95 -21.47 9.85
N PHE A 43 -12.50 -21.11 8.69
CA PHE A 43 -11.74 -20.64 7.54
C PHE A 43 -12.22 -19.27 7.06
N ALA A 44 -11.29 -18.51 6.52
CA ALA A 44 -11.56 -17.25 5.82
C ALA A 44 -10.47 -17.03 4.74
N VAL A 45 -10.39 -15.83 4.19
CA VAL A 45 -9.41 -15.44 3.17
C VAL A 45 -8.51 -14.33 3.70
N CYS A 46 -7.19 -14.44 3.44
CA CYS A 46 -6.23 -13.39 3.74
C CYS A 46 -6.50 -12.15 2.87
N PRO A 47 -6.73 -10.95 3.45
CA PRO A 47 -6.96 -9.74 2.66
C PRO A 47 -5.77 -9.31 1.80
N ALA A 48 -4.54 -9.60 2.22
CA ALA A 48 -3.32 -9.16 1.53
C ALA A 48 -2.96 -10.02 0.30
N CYS A 49 -3.15 -11.35 0.38
CA CYS A 49 -2.65 -12.30 -0.63
C CYS A 49 -3.69 -13.28 -1.18
N ASN A 50 -4.96 -13.20 -0.78
CA ASN A 50 -6.06 -14.09 -1.18
C ASN A 50 -5.91 -15.58 -0.82
N ASN A 51 -4.85 -15.98 -0.13
CA ASN A 51 -4.71 -17.35 0.35
C ASN A 51 -5.72 -17.68 1.46
N PRO A 52 -6.19 -18.95 1.54
CA PRO A 52 -6.96 -19.44 2.67
C PRO A 52 -6.24 -19.21 3.99
N ILE A 53 -7.00 -18.81 4.99
CA ILE A 53 -6.55 -18.69 6.37
C ILE A 53 -7.45 -19.54 7.27
N GLN A 54 -6.85 -20.15 8.28
CA GLN A 54 -7.57 -20.80 9.37
C GLN A 54 -7.58 -19.86 10.59
N ILE A 55 -8.76 -19.69 11.19
CA ILE A 55 -8.92 -18.98 12.46
C ILE A 55 -8.66 -19.96 13.59
N ILE A 56 -7.69 -19.60 14.43
CA ILE A 56 -7.27 -20.34 15.62
C ILE A 56 -7.83 -19.64 16.84
N GLY A 57 -8.34 -20.42 17.80
CA GLY A 57 -8.77 -19.90 19.08
C GLY A 57 -10.16 -19.25 19.11
N LEU A 58 -10.97 -19.39 18.04
CA LEU A 58 -12.29 -18.73 17.93
C LEU A 58 -13.20 -18.96 19.15
N TYR A 59 -13.30 -20.20 19.65
CA TYR A 59 -14.12 -20.54 20.82
C TYR A 59 -13.30 -20.95 22.04
N LYS A 60 -12.12 -21.53 21.82
CA LYS A 60 -11.23 -22.02 22.87
C LYS A 60 -9.80 -21.66 22.50
N LEU A 61 -9.22 -20.75 23.26
CA LEU A 61 -7.83 -20.34 23.10
C LEU A 61 -6.90 -21.50 23.51
N PRO A 62 -5.90 -21.85 22.69
CA PRO A 62 -4.83 -22.75 23.13
C PRO A 62 -3.98 -22.08 24.23
N SER A 63 -3.28 -22.89 25.03
CA SER A 63 -2.34 -22.39 26.04
C SER A 63 -1.30 -21.47 25.38
N ASN A 64 -1.05 -20.30 25.98
CA ASN A 64 -0.14 -19.23 25.51
C ASN A 64 -0.67 -18.31 24.40
N ILE A 65 -1.97 -18.35 24.08
CA ILE A 65 -2.60 -17.41 23.14
C ILE A 65 -3.59 -16.54 23.89
N THR A 66 -3.50 -15.22 23.72
CA THR A 66 -4.30 -14.23 24.44
C THR A 66 -5.55 -13.77 23.68
N ALA A 67 -5.63 -14.02 22.37
CA ALA A 67 -6.77 -13.68 21.52
C ALA A 67 -6.83 -14.59 20.27
N PRO A 68 -8.01 -14.76 19.64
CA PRO A 68 -8.12 -15.47 18.37
C PRO A 68 -7.26 -14.79 17.29
N TYR A 69 -6.71 -15.59 16.38
CA TYR A 69 -5.94 -15.09 15.25
C TYR A 69 -6.10 -15.97 14.03
N ALA A 70 -5.90 -15.38 12.85
CA ALA A 70 -5.84 -16.08 11.59
C ALA A 70 -4.41 -16.43 11.19
N LYS A 71 -4.22 -17.65 10.68
CA LYS A 71 -2.96 -18.17 10.12
C LYS A 71 -3.21 -18.66 8.69
N HIS A 72 -2.28 -18.42 7.79
CA HIS A 72 -2.34 -19.02 6.44
C HIS A 72 -2.43 -20.55 6.51
N TYR A 73 -3.32 -21.10 5.70
CA TYR A 73 -3.49 -22.54 5.54
C TYR A 73 -2.80 -22.98 4.25
N SER A 74 -1.80 -23.86 4.35
CA SER A 74 -0.89 -24.23 3.25
C SER A 74 -1.48 -25.19 2.22
N LYS A 75 -2.81 -25.27 2.14
CA LYS A 75 -3.56 -26.14 1.25
C LYS A 75 -4.77 -25.39 0.69
N PRO A 76 -5.22 -25.71 -0.53
CA PRO A 76 -6.49 -25.19 -1.02
C PRO A 76 -7.63 -25.65 -0.12
N VAL A 77 -8.62 -24.79 0.09
CA VAL A 77 -9.81 -25.08 0.87
C VAL A 77 -11.02 -24.90 -0.04
N PRO A 78 -11.78 -25.97 -0.37
CA PRO A 78 -12.90 -25.88 -1.29
C PRO A 78 -13.88 -24.78 -0.91
N ARG A 79 -14.22 -23.91 -1.88
CA ARG A 79 -15.10 -22.75 -1.77
C ARG A 79 -14.62 -21.62 -0.84
N VAL A 80 -13.39 -21.69 -0.33
CA VAL A 80 -12.73 -20.62 0.45
C VAL A 80 -11.65 -19.95 -0.39
N GLY A 81 -10.75 -20.75 -0.98
CA GLY A 81 -9.68 -20.23 -1.82
C GLY A 81 -8.65 -21.28 -2.23
N ILE A 82 -7.80 -20.91 -3.18
CA ILE A 82 -6.64 -21.70 -3.61
C ILE A 82 -5.41 -21.28 -2.83
N TYR A 83 -4.49 -22.22 -2.57
CA TYR A 83 -3.19 -21.88 -2.00
C TYR A 83 -2.19 -21.55 -3.11
N ASP A 84 -1.80 -20.29 -3.19
CA ASP A 84 -0.73 -19.75 -4.02
C ASP A 84 0.52 -19.52 -3.15
N ARG A 85 1.56 -20.32 -3.40
CA ARG A 85 2.80 -20.29 -2.64
C ARG A 85 3.59 -19.00 -2.87
N ASP A 86 3.61 -18.46 -4.09
CA ASP A 86 4.36 -17.23 -4.36
C ASP A 86 3.69 -16.04 -3.67
N ALA A 87 2.35 -15.95 -3.77
CA ALA A 87 1.56 -14.96 -3.04
C ALA A 87 1.76 -15.07 -1.51
N TYR A 88 1.88 -16.29 -0.98
CA TYR A 88 2.20 -16.52 0.44
C TYR A 88 3.60 -16.02 0.82
N ASN A 89 4.61 -16.34 0.02
CA ASN A 89 6.00 -15.97 0.29
C ASN A 89 6.21 -14.44 0.38
N TRP A 90 5.45 -13.70 -0.42
CA TRP A 90 5.46 -12.23 -0.43
C TRP A 90 4.38 -11.59 0.43
N CYS A 91 3.56 -12.39 1.13
CA CYS A 91 2.51 -11.86 1.99
C CYS A 91 3.12 -11.21 3.23
N PRO A 92 2.73 -9.97 3.60
CA PRO A 92 3.24 -9.29 4.79
C PRO A 92 2.92 -10.04 6.09
N TYR A 93 1.82 -10.81 6.12
CA TYR A 93 1.41 -11.64 7.25
C TYR A 93 2.03 -13.05 7.25
N SER A 94 2.93 -13.36 6.31
CA SER A 94 3.65 -14.64 6.30
C SER A 94 4.78 -14.64 7.32
N GLU A 95 5.22 -15.83 7.73
CA GLU A 95 6.40 -15.98 8.57
C GLU A 95 7.69 -15.61 7.83
N HIS A 96 7.67 -15.56 6.49
CA HIS A 96 8.81 -15.26 5.61
C HIS A 96 9.04 -13.76 5.39
N SER A 97 8.02 -12.90 5.62
CA SER A 97 8.10 -11.46 5.36
C SER A 97 9.22 -10.75 6.14
N LYS A 98 9.65 -11.32 7.27
CA LYS A 98 10.72 -10.80 8.13
C LYS A 98 12.12 -10.77 7.48
N LYS A 99 12.32 -11.38 6.31
CA LYS A 99 13.65 -11.56 5.69
C LYS A 99 13.96 -10.64 4.51
N ASN A 100 13.00 -9.84 4.01
CA ASN A 100 13.11 -9.16 2.70
C ASN A 100 12.88 -7.63 2.75
N SER A 101 13.32 -6.93 3.80
CA SER A 101 13.23 -5.47 3.85
C SER A 101 14.35 -4.81 3.02
N GLY A 102 14.00 -3.81 2.20
CA GLY A 102 14.96 -2.83 1.69
C GLY A 102 15.28 -2.84 0.19
N THR A 103 14.81 -3.80 -0.62
CA THR A 103 15.05 -3.80 -2.08
C THR A 103 13.76 -3.79 -2.89
N LYS A 104 13.75 -3.08 -4.04
CA LYS A 104 12.65 -3.07 -5.03
C LYS A 104 12.59 -4.42 -5.79
N ASN A 105 12.42 -5.53 -5.07
CA ASN A 105 12.35 -6.84 -5.70
C ASN A 105 11.05 -6.98 -6.49
N LYS A 106 11.11 -7.72 -7.60
CA LYS A 106 9.94 -8.12 -8.37
C LYS A 106 9.58 -9.56 -8.04
N ARG A 107 8.29 -9.82 -7.84
CA ARG A 107 7.74 -11.18 -7.81
C ARG A 107 7.48 -11.66 -9.24
N SER A 108 7.23 -12.97 -9.38
CA SER A 108 6.79 -13.51 -10.67
C SER A 108 5.35 -13.11 -10.96
N GLU A 109 4.98 -12.98 -12.23
CA GLU A 109 3.59 -12.72 -12.59
C GLU A 109 2.68 -13.87 -12.15
N GLY A 110 1.56 -13.53 -11.53
CA GLY A 110 0.56 -14.47 -11.02
C GLY A 110 -0.79 -13.80 -10.75
N LEU A 111 -1.75 -14.58 -10.24
CA LEU A 111 -3.13 -14.12 -10.01
C LEU A 111 -3.19 -12.86 -9.15
N LEU A 112 -2.45 -12.84 -8.03
CA LEU A 112 -2.40 -11.70 -7.12
C LEU A 112 -1.90 -10.42 -7.83
N SER A 113 -0.81 -10.52 -8.59
CA SER A 113 -0.23 -9.37 -9.29
C SER A 113 -1.15 -8.80 -10.37
N ARG A 114 -1.91 -9.67 -11.08
CA ARG A 114 -2.94 -9.25 -12.03
C ARG A 114 -4.08 -8.52 -11.34
N GLN A 115 -4.53 -9.05 -10.20
CA GLN A 115 -5.59 -8.40 -9.41
C GLN A 115 -5.17 -7.04 -8.84
N ILE A 116 -3.88 -6.85 -8.52
CA ILE A 116 -3.32 -5.55 -8.13
C ILE A 116 -3.39 -4.56 -9.29
N LEU A 117 -2.97 -4.99 -10.49
CA LEU A 117 -3.03 -4.16 -11.69
C LEU A 117 -4.48 -3.81 -12.07
N GLU A 118 -5.39 -4.79 -12.02
CA GLU A 118 -6.82 -4.59 -12.27
C GLU A 118 -7.45 -3.59 -11.29
N LEU A 119 -7.11 -3.69 -9.99
CA LEU A 119 -7.58 -2.73 -8.98
C LEU A 119 -7.13 -1.31 -9.30
N LEU A 120 -5.86 -1.16 -9.68
CA LEU A 120 -5.31 0.12 -10.05
C LEU A 120 -6.05 0.72 -11.25
N ILE A 121 -6.28 -0.07 -12.30
CA ILE A 121 -6.99 0.36 -13.50
C ILE A 121 -8.44 0.74 -13.17
N LEU A 122 -9.16 -0.13 -12.44
CA LEU A 122 -10.57 0.05 -12.15
C LEU A 122 -10.87 1.26 -11.23
N HIS A 123 -9.92 1.64 -10.38
CA HIS A 123 -10.09 2.69 -9.39
C HIS A 123 -9.04 3.80 -9.51
N PHE A 124 -8.48 3.98 -10.71
CA PHE A 124 -7.38 4.91 -10.94
C PHE A 124 -7.72 6.34 -10.52
N ASP A 125 -8.91 6.82 -10.89
CA ASP A 125 -9.45 8.12 -10.51
C ASP A 125 -9.49 8.32 -8.98
N LYS A 126 -9.96 7.31 -8.24
CA LYS A 126 -10.03 7.34 -6.77
C LYS A 126 -8.64 7.32 -6.15
N ILE A 127 -7.71 6.54 -6.72
CA ILE A 127 -6.32 6.51 -6.29
C ILE A 127 -5.68 7.89 -6.43
N ILE A 128 -5.83 8.52 -7.60
CA ILE A 128 -5.29 9.86 -7.86
C ILE A 128 -5.91 10.91 -6.94
N TRP A 129 -7.23 10.86 -6.75
CA TRP A 129 -7.93 11.75 -5.82
C TRP A 129 -7.43 11.57 -4.37
N MET A 130 -7.30 10.32 -3.91
CA MET A 130 -6.80 10.00 -2.56
C MET A 130 -5.38 10.52 -2.37
N LEU A 131 -4.47 10.20 -3.30
CA LEU A 131 -3.08 10.65 -3.26
C LEU A 131 -3.01 12.17 -3.26
N SER A 132 -3.77 12.85 -4.12
CA SER A 132 -3.76 14.32 -4.16
C SER A 132 -4.20 14.96 -2.84
N ASN A 133 -5.19 14.36 -2.15
CA ASN A 133 -5.68 14.90 -0.89
C ASN A 133 -4.75 14.60 0.27
N VAL A 134 -4.24 13.37 0.39
CA VAL A 134 -3.39 12.97 1.52
C VAL A 134 -1.99 13.60 1.43
N THR A 135 -1.44 13.74 0.23
CA THR A 135 -0.12 14.38 0.02
C THR A 135 -0.22 15.90 0.06
N GLY A 136 -1.41 16.46 -0.19
CA GLY A 136 -1.61 17.89 -0.34
C GLY A 136 -1.05 18.45 -1.65
N ILE A 137 -0.73 17.63 -2.65
CA ILE A 137 -0.24 18.07 -3.96
C ILE A 137 -1.34 17.82 -5.00
N SER A 138 -1.65 18.81 -5.82
CA SER A 138 -2.62 18.65 -6.91
C SER A 138 -2.06 17.72 -7.99
N ILE A 139 -2.71 16.58 -8.19
CA ILE A 139 -2.39 15.65 -9.28
C ILE A 139 -3.40 15.88 -10.40
N ASN A 140 -2.97 16.56 -11.46
CA ASN A 140 -3.77 16.76 -12.66
C ASN A 140 -3.59 15.60 -13.65
N GLU A 141 -4.41 15.57 -14.70
CA GLU A 141 -4.40 14.49 -15.70
C GLU A 141 -3.00 14.24 -16.29
N LYS A 142 -2.29 15.32 -16.68
CA LYS A 142 -0.92 15.21 -17.20
C LYS A 142 0.00 14.46 -16.22
N LEU A 143 0.02 14.86 -14.95
CA LEU A 143 0.85 14.22 -13.93
C LEU A 143 0.39 12.77 -13.67
N ALA A 144 -0.91 12.51 -13.64
CA ALA A 144 -1.43 11.16 -13.45
C ALA A 144 -0.98 10.21 -14.59
N VAL A 145 -0.97 10.69 -15.84
CA VAL A 145 -0.49 9.93 -17.00
C VAL A 145 1.02 9.67 -16.92
N GLU A 146 1.81 10.67 -16.52
CA GLU A 146 3.26 10.53 -16.30
C GLU A 146 3.57 9.48 -15.21
N MET A 147 2.87 9.56 -14.08
CA MET A 147 2.92 8.57 -13.01
C MET A 147 2.55 7.16 -13.54
N LEU A 148 1.48 7.02 -14.32
CA LEU A 148 1.06 5.74 -14.88
C LEU A 148 2.09 5.15 -15.85
N HIS A 149 2.70 5.98 -16.70
CA HIS A 149 3.75 5.53 -17.61
C HIS A 149 4.99 5.03 -16.86
N GLN A 150 5.40 5.74 -15.80
CA GLN A 150 6.54 5.31 -14.98
C GLN A 150 6.21 4.03 -14.19
N TYR A 151 5.02 3.94 -13.58
CA TYR A 151 4.55 2.72 -12.93
C TYR A 151 4.56 1.51 -13.87
N ARG A 152 4.16 1.71 -15.13
CA ARG A 152 4.20 0.68 -16.17
C ARG A 152 5.63 0.25 -16.49
N LYS A 153 6.53 1.22 -16.67
CA LYS A 153 7.94 0.96 -16.96
C LYS A 153 8.62 0.18 -15.83
N GLU A 154 8.29 0.50 -14.59
CA GLU A 154 8.80 -0.21 -13.41
C GLU A 154 8.10 -1.55 -13.16
N GLU A 155 7.04 -1.87 -13.91
CA GLU A 155 6.14 -3.00 -13.65
C GLU A 155 5.70 -3.04 -12.18
N GLY A 156 5.22 -1.89 -11.68
CA GLY A 156 5.00 -1.69 -10.25
C GLY A 156 4.03 -2.67 -9.59
N TRP A 157 3.16 -3.34 -10.36
CA TRP A 157 2.25 -4.39 -9.85
C TRP A 157 2.98 -5.68 -9.49
N LEU A 158 4.21 -5.88 -9.99
CA LEU A 158 5.10 -6.98 -9.64
C LEU A 158 5.97 -6.66 -8.42
N TYR A 159 5.89 -5.46 -7.85
CA TYR A 159 6.68 -5.14 -6.67
C TYR A 159 6.39 -6.13 -5.53
N SER A 160 7.42 -6.68 -4.92
CA SER A 160 7.33 -7.79 -3.95
C SER A 160 6.56 -7.45 -2.68
N HIS A 161 6.35 -6.17 -2.37
CA HIS A 161 5.53 -5.73 -1.24
C HIS A 161 4.18 -5.12 -1.67
N ALA A 162 3.83 -5.21 -2.95
CA ALA A 162 2.49 -4.91 -3.44
C ALA A 162 1.45 -5.91 -2.93
N THR A 163 0.34 -5.42 -2.38
CA THR A 163 -0.77 -6.24 -1.92
C THR A 163 -2.08 -5.62 -2.38
N LEU A 164 -3.19 -6.33 -2.22
CA LEU A 164 -4.51 -5.77 -2.51
C LEU A 164 -4.89 -4.62 -1.56
N MET A 165 -4.20 -4.48 -0.42
CA MET A 165 -4.54 -3.52 0.63
C MET A 165 -3.82 -2.17 0.47
N ASN A 166 -2.73 -2.11 -0.30
CA ASN A 166 -1.85 -0.93 -0.38
C ASN A 166 -1.64 -0.40 -1.80
N VAL A 167 -2.48 -0.80 -2.76
CA VAL A 167 -2.37 -0.41 -4.18
C VAL A 167 -2.13 1.11 -4.40
N PRO A 168 -2.85 2.04 -3.73
CA PRO A 168 -2.61 3.47 -3.95
C PRO A 168 -1.18 3.92 -3.58
N TRP A 169 -0.65 3.39 -2.48
CA TRP A 169 0.67 3.76 -1.97
C TRP A 169 1.79 3.12 -2.77
N ILE A 170 1.61 1.87 -3.20
CA ILE A 170 2.55 1.21 -4.08
C ILE A 170 2.57 1.84 -5.47
N PHE A 171 1.42 2.32 -5.96
CA PHE A 171 1.39 3.15 -7.16
C PHE A 171 2.32 4.36 -7.01
N ALA A 172 2.13 5.18 -5.97
CA ALA A 172 2.98 6.33 -5.70
C ALA A 172 4.47 5.94 -5.55
N TYR A 173 4.76 4.88 -4.79
CA TYR A 173 6.11 4.37 -4.56
C TYR A 173 6.86 3.97 -5.84
N MET A 174 6.14 3.42 -6.81
CA MET A 174 6.70 2.90 -8.06
C MET A 174 6.67 3.92 -9.21
N THR A 175 6.42 5.20 -8.92
CA THR A 175 6.41 6.29 -9.92
C THR A 175 7.71 7.09 -9.97
N ASP A 176 8.71 6.75 -9.15
CA ASP A 176 10.00 7.49 -9.06
C ASP A 176 9.81 9.02 -8.95
N HIS A 177 10.73 9.80 -9.53
CA HIS A 177 10.65 11.26 -9.53
C HIS A 177 9.55 11.74 -10.46
N GLN A 178 8.70 12.63 -9.94
CA GLN A 178 7.59 13.25 -10.64
C GLN A 178 7.66 14.78 -10.48
N ASP A 179 7.64 15.52 -11.59
CA ASP A 179 7.70 16.97 -11.60
C ASP A 179 6.42 17.58 -11.00
N ILE A 180 6.59 18.44 -9.99
CA ILE A 180 5.49 19.14 -9.32
C ILE A 180 5.50 20.66 -9.55
N LEU A 181 6.36 21.16 -10.44
CA LEU A 181 6.25 22.52 -10.93
C LEU A 181 4.90 22.71 -11.65
N PHE A 182 4.33 23.90 -11.51
CA PHE A 182 2.97 24.21 -12.00
C PHE A 182 1.86 23.39 -11.35
N LYS A 183 2.10 22.76 -10.19
CA LYS A 183 1.04 22.14 -9.38
C LYS A 183 0.64 23.05 -8.23
N LYS A 184 -0.58 22.85 -7.72
CA LYS A 184 -1.03 23.51 -6.49
C LYS A 184 -0.58 22.70 -5.29
N ILE A 185 -0.04 23.36 -4.28
CA ILE A 185 0.28 22.76 -2.98
C ILE A 185 -0.83 23.17 -2.01
N LYS A 186 -1.73 22.23 -1.73
CA LYS A 186 -2.92 22.39 -0.88
C LYS A 186 -2.58 22.32 0.60
N ASP A 187 -1.53 21.59 0.99
CA ASP A 187 -1.04 21.51 2.38
C ASP A 187 -0.24 22.78 2.69
N PRO A 188 -0.71 23.67 3.59
CA PRO A 188 -0.03 24.94 3.89
C PRO A 188 1.34 24.76 4.52
N VAL A 189 1.54 23.69 5.31
CA VAL A 189 2.82 23.41 5.97
C VAL A 189 3.84 22.95 4.94
N LEU A 190 3.42 22.09 4.02
CA LEU A 190 4.25 21.65 2.90
C LEU A 190 4.59 22.82 1.98
N HIS A 191 3.60 23.66 1.66
CA HIS A 191 3.77 24.85 0.84
C HIS A 191 4.82 25.79 1.43
N GLN A 192 4.70 26.15 2.70
CA GLN A 192 5.66 27.01 3.39
C GLN A 192 7.07 26.40 3.42
N SER A 193 7.17 25.09 3.59
CA SER A 193 8.44 24.35 3.56
C SER A 193 9.10 24.42 2.19
N ILE A 194 8.33 24.32 1.10
CA ILE A 194 8.85 24.45 -0.28
C ILE A 194 9.37 25.88 -0.50
N ILE A 195 8.59 26.91 -0.16
CA ILE A 195 8.98 28.31 -0.39
C ILE A 195 10.25 28.65 0.40
N SER A 196 10.29 28.32 1.70
CA SER A 196 11.45 28.59 2.55
C SER A 196 12.72 27.88 2.05
N LYS A 197 12.64 26.61 1.63
CA LYS A 197 13.80 25.86 1.14
C LYS A 197 14.22 26.19 -0.28
N SER A 198 13.33 26.81 -1.07
CA SER A 198 13.64 27.22 -2.44
C SER A 198 14.60 28.42 -2.52
N ASP A 199 14.88 29.11 -1.42
CA ASP A 199 15.76 30.29 -1.37
C ASP A 199 15.38 31.36 -2.41
N GLY A 200 14.08 31.70 -2.45
CA GLY A 200 13.52 32.68 -3.38
C GLY A 200 13.37 32.21 -4.83
N LYS A 201 13.77 30.98 -5.17
CA LYS A 201 13.69 30.43 -6.55
C LYS A 201 12.28 30.02 -6.96
N ILE A 202 11.39 29.78 -5.99
CA ILE A 202 9.99 29.42 -6.23
C ILE A 202 9.09 30.51 -5.66
N HIS A 203 8.05 30.89 -6.40
CA HIS A 203 6.95 31.68 -5.88
C HIS A 203 5.61 31.05 -6.25
N THR A 204 4.54 31.55 -5.63
CA THR A 204 3.19 31.02 -5.80
C THR A 204 2.34 32.04 -6.56
N LYS A 205 1.67 31.59 -7.61
CA LYS A 205 0.67 32.42 -8.32
C LYS A 205 -0.58 32.62 -7.47
N GLU A 206 -1.39 33.63 -7.79
CA GLU A 206 -2.70 33.89 -7.16
C GLU A 206 -3.62 32.66 -7.16
N ASN A 207 -3.54 31.82 -8.20
CA ASN A 207 -4.33 30.60 -8.30
C ASN A 207 -3.79 29.40 -7.49
N GLY A 208 -2.73 29.62 -6.70
CA GLY A 208 -2.12 28.64 -5.79
C GLY A 208 -1.08 27.72 -6.41
N MET A 209 -0.73 27.89 -7.69
CA MET A 209 0.31 27.09 -8.34
C MET A 209 1.71 27.57 -7.99
N ILE A 210 2.62 26.63 -7.71
CA ILE A 210 4.05 26.94 -7.57
C ILE A 210 4.71 27.05 -8.94
N ILE A 211 5.53 28.08 -9.12
CA ILE A 211 6.29 28.32 -10.36
C ILE A 211 7.69 28.83 -10.07
N LYS A 212 8.57 28.71 -11.07
CA LYS A 212 9.91 29.30 -11.02
C LYS A 212 9.80 30.82 -10.92
N ASN A 213 10.59 31.42 -10.03
CA ASN A 213 10.73 32.86 -9.94
C ASN A 213 11.37 33.41 -11.23
N PRO A 214 10.81 34.47 -11.86
CA PRO A 214 11.42 35.12 -13.03
C PRO A 214 12.87 35.55 -12.81
N SER A 215 13.27 35.87 -11.58
CA SER A 215 14.66 36.22 -11.24
C SER A 215 15.61 35.02 -11.22
N CYS A 216 15.08 33.80 -11.22
CA CYS A 216 15.90 32.58 -11.28
C CYS A 216 16.27 32.32 -12.74
N GLU A 217 17.48 32.69 -13.15
CA GLU A 217 17.97 32.47 -14.51
C GLU A 217 18.21 30.97 -14.80
N ASN A 218 18.66 30.25 -13.77
CA ASN A 218 18.98 28.82 -13.87
C ASN A 218 17.76 27.93 -14.12
N TYR A 219 18.02 26.74 -14.66
CA TYR A 219 17.03 25.68 -14.69
C TYR A 219 16.66 25.29 -13.26
N LEU A 220 15.36 25.13 -13.00
CA LEU A 220 14.83 24.72 -11.72
C LEU A 220 13.99 23.47 -11.92
N ASP A 221 14.34 22.43 -11.19
CA ASP A 221 13.62 21.17 -11.09
C ASP A 221 13.07 21.05 -9.67
N ILE A 222 11.78 20.75 -9.57
CA ILE A 222 11.16 20.40 -8.29
C ILE A 222 10.29 19.20 -8.51
N GLY A 223 10.61 18.11 -7.81
CA GLY A 223 9.85 16.90 -7.93
C GLY A 223 9.67 16.17 -6.62
N ILE A 224 8.70 15.28 -6.65
CA ILE A 224 8.35 14.37 -5.56
C ILE A 224 8.76 12.96 -5.95
N TYR A 225 9.26 12.21 -4.97
CA TYR A 225 9.40 10.76 -5.09
C TYR A 225 9.20 10.11 -3.72
N TYR A 226 8.99 8.80 -3.72
CA TYR A 226 8.79 8.02 -2.51
C TYR A 226 9.92 7.02 -2.35
N THR A 227 10.40 6.84 -1.12
CA THR A 227 11.54 5.97 -0.82
C THR A 227 11.38 5.27 0.53
N ASN A 228 12.32 4.39 0.88
CA ASN A 228 12.39 3.73 2.18
C ASN A 228 11.10 3.00 2.59
N HIS A 229 10.41 2.41 1.61
CA HIS A 229 9.22 1.62 1.88
C HIS A 229 9.57 0.43 2.79
N SER A 230 8.85 0.33 3.90
CA SER A 230 9.03 -0.72 4.91
C SER A 230 7.70 -1.17 5.47
N ILE A 231 7.65 -2.45 5.81
CA ILE A 231 6.48 -3.10 6.40
C ILE A 231 6.93 -3.73 7.72
N SER A 232 6.16 -3.49 8.78
CA SER A 232 6.37 -4.11 10.08
C SER A 232 5.08 -4.76 10.59
N LEU A 233 5.24 -5.96 11.16
CA LEU A 233 4.15 -6.69 11.81
C LEU A 233 4.44 -6.73 13.31
N SER A 234 3.70 -5.95 14.09
CA SER A 234 3.78 -5.96 15.55
C SER A 234 2.60 -6.73 16.12
N GLY A 235 2.86 -7.94 16.65
CA GLY A 235 1.81 -8.87 17.06
C GLY A 235 0.93 -9.29 15.87
N HIS A 236 -0.24 -8.69 15.73
CA HIS A 236 -1.16 -8.93 14.62
C HIS A 236 -1.43 -7.70 13.75
N GLU A 237 -0.95 -6.53 14.15
CA GLU A 237 -1.15 -5.28 13.44
C GLU A 237 -0.06 -5.05 12.40
N LEU A 238 -0.49 -4.80 11.17
CA LEU A 238 0.38 -4.48 10.06
C LEU A 238 0.52 -2.96 9.96
N THR A 239 1.77 -2.49 9.98
CA THR A 239 2.09 -1.09 9.72
C THR A 239 2.99 -1.01 8.50
N GLU A 240 2.66 -0.11 7.60
CA GLU A 240 3.44 0.22 6.42
C GLU A 240 3.92 1.66 6.53
N LYS A 241 5.15 1.93 6.08
CA LYS A 241 5.74 3.26 6.08
C LYS A 241 6.54 3.50 4.82
N MET A 242 6.53 4.74 4.34
CA MET A 242 7.44 5.22 3.30
C MET A 242 7.69 6.72 3.48
N ASP A 243 8.82 7.17 2.94
CA ASP A 243 9.21 8.57 2.97
C ASP A 243 8.71 9.23 1.69
N MET A 244 7.92 10.31 1.82
CA MET A 244 7.66 11.23 0.72
C MET A 244 8.76 12.29 0.74
N VAL A 245 9.53 12.36 -0.35
CA VAL A 245 10.66 13.28 -0.47
C VAL A 245 10.37 14.30 -1.57
N ILE A 246 10.56 15.57 -1.26
CA ILE A 246 10.63 16.64 -2.26
C ILE A 246 12.08 17.07 -2.42
N ASN A 247 12.52 17.08 -3.66
CA ASN A 247 13.81 17.61 -4.07
C ASN A 247 13.60 18.91 -4.85
N ILE A 248 14.41 19.91 -4.55
CA ILE A 248 14.55 21.14 -5.32
C ILE A 248 15.98 21.17 -5.85
N LYS A 249 16.14 21.14 -7.17
CA LYS A 249 17.45 21.15 -7.81
C LYS A 249 17.57 22.33 -8.75
N ASP A 250 18.70 23.02 -8.66
CA ASP A 250 19.16 23.93 -9.71
C ASP A 250 20.31 23.31 -10.50
N SER A 251 20.62 23.88 -11.66
CA SER A 251 21.69 23.40 -12.55
C SER A 251 23.10 23.40 -11.93
N VAL A 252 23.28 23.94 -10.72
CA VAL A 252 24.60 24.14 -10.09
C VAL A 252 24.83 23.18 -8.91
N SER A 253 23.77 22.61 -8.33
CA SER A 253 23.85 21.78 -7.12
C SER A 253 23.44 20.32 -7.33
N PRO A 254 24.07 19.35 -6.63
CA PRO A 254 23.61 17.98 -6.62
C PRO A 254 22.23 17.88 -5.94
N PRO A 255 21.41 16.87 -6.28
CA PRO A 255 20.12 16.67 -5.64
C PRO A 255 20.28 16.55 -4.11
N LYS A 256 19.56 17.38 -3.36
CA LYS A 256 19.47 17.27 -1.90
C LYS A 256 18.06 16.82 -1.51
N ARG A 257 17.95 16.08 -0.40
CA ARG A 257 16.66 15.76 0.21
C ARG A 257 16.21 16.99 0.98
N ASP A 258 15.37 17.81 0.36
CA ASP A 258 15.01 19.09 0.95
C ASP A 258 13.84 18.94 1.91
N ILE A 259 12.84 18.12 1.62
CA ILE A 259 11.71 17.91 2.53
C ILE A 259 11.44 16.41 2.64
N GLN A 260 11.26 15.91 3.86
CA GLN A 260 10.84 14.54 4.13
C GLN A 260 9.57 14.57 5.00
N LYS A 261 8.54 13.85 4.55
CA LYS A 261 7.33 13.59 5.32
C LYS A 261 7.14 12.08 5.40
N ASP A 262 7.11 11.57 6.63
CA ASP A 262 6.88 10.16 6.88
C ASP A 262 5.38 9.90 6.73
N HIS A 263 5.02 9.00 5.83
CA HIS A 263 3.65 8.52 5.75
C HIS A 263 3.52 7.17 6.43
N HIS A 264 2.64 7.12 7.43
CA HIS A 264 2.29 5.91 8.15
C HIS A 264 0.93 5.42 7.70
N PHE A 265 0.85 4.15 7.32
CA PHE A 265 -0.40 3.49 6.99
C PHE A 265 -0.60 2.34 7.96
N ARG A 266 -1.75 2.36 8.64
CA ARG A 266 -2.27 1.17 9.32
C ARG A 266 -3.17 0.46 8.32
N LEU A 267 -2.85 -0.79 8.03
CA LEU A 267 -3.61 -1.67 7.13
C LEU A 267 -4.49 -2.61 7.94
#